data_AF-A0A1T5I151-F1
#
_entry.id   AF-A0A1T5I151-F1
#
_cell.length_a   1.000
_cell.length_b   1.000
_cell.length_c   1.000
_cell.angle_alpha   90.00
_cell.angle_beta   90.00
_cell.angle_gamma   90.00
#
_symmetry.space_group_name_H-M   'P 1'
#
loop_
_entity.id
_entity.type
_entity.pdbx_description
1 polymer ?
#
loop_
_entity_poly.entity_id
_entity_poly.type
_entity_poly.pdbx_seq_one_letter_code
_entity_poly.pdbx_strand_id
1 'polypeptide(L)' 'MNFFFRSKKKAAKVTTALQAKERLVSEITRHRTSRHLQLMKEELSALLAQFSHIKENKIDVVENTKSQLVLKINAKLSH' A
#
# COMPACT_ATOMS: atom_id res chain seq x y z
N MET A 1 31.80 28.97 43.29
CA MET A 1 30.34 29.07 43.47
C MET A 1 29.65 28.84 42.13
N ASN A 2 28.78 27.83 42.11
CA ASN A 2 27.66 27.57 41.18
C ASN A 2 27.93 27.00 39.78
N PHE A 3 28.01 25.67 39.77
CA PHE A 3 27.62 24.81 38.65
C PHE A 3 26.15 25.03 38.26
N PHE A 4 25.91 25.60 37.08
CA PHE A 4 24.59 25.57 36.45
C PHE A 4 24.67 24.90 35.08
N PHE A 5 24.88 23.59 35.07
CA PHE A 5 24.43 22.76 33.95
C PHE A 5 22.90 22.65 34.01
N ARG A 6 22.23 23.66 33.45
CA ARG A 6 20.80 23.62 33.17
C ARG A 6 20.58 22.50 32.16
N SER A 7 20.04 21.37 32.63
CA SER A 7 19.66 20.26 31.76
C SER A 7 18.68 20.79 30.70
N LYS A 8 19.14 20.97 29.47
CA LYS A 8 18.25 21.19 28.35
C LYS A 8 17.51 19.88 28.10
N LYS A 9 16.34 19.80 28.74
CA LYS A 9 15.15 19.00 28.38
C LYS A 9 15.43 17.84 27.43
N LYS A 10 15.72 16.66 27.99
CA LYS A 10 15.64 15.34 27.32
C LYS A 10 14.17 14.93 27.04
N ALA A 11 13.34 15.84 26.53
CA ALA A 11 11.91 15.58 26.29
C ALA A 11 11.52 15.55 24.80
N ALA A 12 12.41 15.94 23.89
CA ALA A 12 12.09 16.06 22.45
C ALA A 12 12.52 14.85 21.59
N LYS A 13 13.34 13.92 22.11
CA LYS A 13 13.85 12.79 21.32
C LYS A 13 12.94 11.55 21.30
N VAL A 14 12.01 11.43 22.24
CA VAL A 14 11.17 10.23 22.39
C VAL A 14 10.01 10.23 21.39
N THR A 15 9.47 11.39 21.06
CA THR A 15 8.35 11.54 20.13
C THR A 15 8.78 11.47 18.66
N THR A 16 9.97 11.98 18.32
CA THR A 16 10.46 12.00 16.93
C THR A 16 10.77 10.59 16.38
N ALA A 17 11.27 9.69 17.23
CA ALA A 17 11.54 8.31 16.83
C ALA A 17 10.24 7.52 16.58
N LEU A 18 9.22 7.74 17.43
CA LEU A 18 7.90 7.13 17.25
C LEU A 18 7.22 7.65 15.97
N GLN A 19 7.23 8.96 15.74
CA GLN A 19 6.69 9.56 14.52
C GLN A 19 7.41 9.08 13.25
N ALA A 20 8.74 8.93 13.30
CA ALA A 20 9.50 8.38 12.17
C ALA A 20 9.14 6.91 11.90
N LYS A 21 8.95 6.11 12.95
CA LYS A 21 8.49 4.72 12.83
C LYS A 21 7.09 4.65 12.19
N GLU A 22 6.15 5.47 12.65
CA GLU A 22 4.79 5.50 12.10
C GLU A 22 4.78 5.88 10.62
N ARG A 23 5.57 6.89 10.22
CA ARG A 23 5.73 7.26 8.80
C ARG A 23 6.33 6.13 7.97
N LEU A 24 7.38 5.49 8.49
CA LEU A 24 8.03 4.38 7.79
C LEU A 24 7.07 3.18 7.62
N VAL A 25 6.33 2.83 8.67
CA VAL A 25 5.33 1.75 8.61
C VAL A 25 4.23 2.07 7.62
N SER A 26 3.75 3.32 7.58
CA SER A 26 2.75 3.77 6.61
C SER A 26 3.26 3.64 5.17
N GLU A 27 4.48 4.11 4.90
CA GLU A 27 5.08 4.06 3.56
C GLU A 27 5.37 2.63 3.12
N ILE A 28 5.91 1.79 4.02
CA ILE A 28 6.13 0.36 3.76
C ILE A 28 4.81 -0.33 3.44
N THR A 29 3.75 -0.05 4.20
CA THR A 29 2.43 -0.65 3.99
C THR A 29 1.88 -0.22 2.64
N ARG A 30 1.96 1.07 2.29
CA ARG A 30 1.51 1.61 1.01
C ARG A 30 2.21 0.94 -0.18
N HIS A 31 3.55 0.85 -0.14
CA HIS A 31 4.32 0.20 -1.20
C HIS A 31 4.06 -1.30 -1.29
N ARG A 32 3.94 -2.00 -0.15
CA ARG A 32 3.60 -3.43 -0.12
C ARG A 32 2.22 -3.69 -0.71
N THR A 33 1.22 -2.90 -0.34
CA THR A 33 -0.14 -3.03 -0.89
C THR A 33 -0.15 -2.78 -2.39
N SER A 34 0.51 -1.74 -2.89
CA SER A 34 0.61 -1.48 -4.33
C SER A 34 1.28 -2.63 -5.08
N ARG A 35 2.42 -3.14 -4.57
CA ARG A 35 3.12 -4.28 -5.17
C ARG A 35 2.29 -5.55 -5.14
N HIS A 36 1.64 -5.86 -4.02
CA HIS A 36 0.80 -7.05 -3.87
C HIS A 36 -0.38 -7.00 -4.84
N LEU A 37 -1.04 -5.84 -4.99
CA LEU A 37 -2.13 -5.69 -5.95
C LEU A 37 -1.66 -5.86 -7.40
N GLN A 38 -0.44 -5.42 -7.72
CA GLN A 38 0.15 -5.64 -9.05
C GLN A 38 0.41 -7.14 -9.32
N LEU A 39 0.98 -7.86 -8.35
CA LEU A 39 1.18 -9.31 -8.47
C LEU A 39 -0.15 -10.06 -8.60
N MET A 40 -1.14 -9.70 -7.78
CA MET A 40 -2.49 -10.27 -7.88
C MET A 40 -3.15 -9.98 -9.23
N LYS A 41 -2.94 -8.79 -9.80
CA LYS A 41 -3.40 -8.45 -11.15
C LYS A 41 -2.79 -9.39 -12.19
N GLU A 42 -1.48 -9.62 -12.13
CA GLU A 42 -0.78 -10.50 -13.06
C GLU A 42 -1.27 -11.96 -12.95
N GLU A 43 -1.36 -12.49 -11.73
CA GLU A 43 -1.86 -13.86 -11.48
C GLU A 43 -3.32 -14.03 -11.92
N LEU A 44 -4.20 -13.07 -11.61
CA LEU A 44 -5.61 -13.13 -12.03
C LEU A 44 -5.75 -12.99 -13.55
N SER A 45 -4.96 -12.15 -14.20
CA SER A 45 -4.95 -12.05 -15.66
C SER A 45 -4.51 -13.36 -16.30
N ALA A 46 -3.48 -14.01 -15.75
CA ALA A 46 -3.00 -15.31 -16.22
C ALA A 46 -4.03 -16.42 -15.99
N LEU A 47 -4.73 -16.42 -14.85
CA LEU A 47 -5.79 -17.39 -14.55
C LEU A 47 -6.98 -17.21 -15.49
N LEU A 48 -7.45 -15.98 -15.68
CA LEU A 48 -8.61 -15.70 -16.51
C LEU A 48 -8.36 -15.99 -18.01
N ALA A 49 -7.12 -15.88 -18.47
CA ALA A 49 -6.73 -16.26 -19.83
C ALA A 49 -6.81 -17.78 -20.09
N GLN A 50 -6.84 -18.63 -19.06
CA GLN A 50 -6.98 -20.08 -19.22
C GLN A 50 -8.42 -20.50 -19.56
N PHE A 51 -9.40 -19.63 -19.30
CA PHE A 51 -10.80 -19.93 -19.55
C PHE A 51 -11.19 -19.53 -20.97
N SER A 52 -11.43 -20.53 -21.83
CA SER A 52 -11.80 -20.35 -23.24
C SER A 52 -13.11 -19.61 -23.48
N HIS A 53 -14.00 -19.57 -22.49
CA HIS A 53 -15.26 -18.85 -22.54
C HIS A 53 -15.11 -17.37 -22.19
N ILE A 54 -13.95 -16.88 -21.74
CA ILE A 54 -13.74 -15.45 -21.46
C ILE A 54 -13.08 -14.82 -22.70
N LYS A 55 -13.82 -13.99 -23.43
CA LYS A 55 -13.37 -13.38 -24.68
C LYS A 55 -12.49 -12.16 -24.47
N GLU A 56 -12.81 -11.37 -23.44
CA GLU A 56 -12.07 -10.19 -23.05
C GLU A 56 -11.96 -10.15 -21.53
N ASN A 57 -10.76 -9.92 -21.02
CA ASN A 57 -10.51 -9.72 -19.59
C ASN A 57 -9.56 -8.55 -19.39
N LYS A 58 -10.05 -7.49 -18.75
CA LYS A 58 -9.27 -6.30 -18.40
C LYS A 58 -9.30 -6.10 -16.89
N ILE A 59 -8.12 -6.21 -16.27
CA ILE A 59 -7.91 -5.99 -14.84
C ILE A 59 -7.11 -4.72 -14.66
N ASP A 60 -7.66 -3.75 -13.92
CA ASP A 60 -7.03 -2.46 -13.62
C ASP A 60 -6.89 -2.27 -12.11
N VAL A 61 -5.80 -1.63 -11.68
CA VAL A 61 -5.63 -1.15 -10.30
C VAL A 61 -6.16 0.27 -10.26
N VAL A 62 -7.22 0.51 -9.48
CA VAL A 62 -7.86 1.82 -9.37
C VAL A 62 -8.00 2.23 -7.91
N GLU A 63 -7.97 3.53 -7.66
CA GLU A 63 -8.24 4.08 -6.34
C GLU A 63 -9.75 4.29 -6.19
N ASN A 64 -10.33 3.74 -5.12
CA ASN A 64 -11.74 3.90 -4.78
C ASN A 64 -11.99 5.29 -4.13
N THR A 65 -13.26 5.68 -4.01
CA THR A 65 -13.72 6.91 -3.34
C THR A 65 -13.28 7.03 -1.88
N LYS A 66 -12.84 5.92 -1.26
CA LYS A 66 -12.25 5.85 0.09
C LYS A 66 -10.71 5.95 0.09
N SER A 67 -10.09 6.36 -1.01
CA SER A 67 -8.63 6.38 -1.19
C SER A 67 -7.94 5.04 -0.94
N GLN A 68 -8.63 3.96 -1.31
CA GLN A 68 -8.13 2.59 -1.21
C GLN A 68 -7.82 2.07 -2.60
N LEU A 69 -6.63 1.49 -2.80
CA LEU A 69 -6.28 0.79 -4.02
C LEU A 69 -7.05 -0.53 -4.09
N VAL A 70 -7.80 -0.74 -5.17
CA VAL A 70 -8.62 -1.93 -5.40
C VAL A 70 -8.42 -2.45 -6.83
N LEU A 71 -8.66 -3.75 -7.04
CA LEU A 71 -8.66 -4.36 -8.36
C LEU A 71 -10.04 -4.25 -8.98
N LYS A 72 -10.14 -3.63 -10.15
CA LYS A 72 -11.34 -3.61 -10.97
C LYS A 72 -11.18 -4.63 -12.10
N ILE A 73 -12.02 -5.66 -12.08
CA ILE A 73 -12.02 -6.75 -13.07
C ILE A 73 -13.21 -6.53 -13.99
N ASN A 74 -12.96 -6.35 -15.29
CA ASN A 74 -13.98 -6.34 -16.32
C ASN A 74 -13.76 -7.54 -17.23
N ALA A 75 -14.64 -8.53 -17.14
CA ALA A 75 -14.58 -9.73 -17.96
C ALA A 75 -15.86 -9.84 -18.80
N LYS A 76 -15.70 -10.17 -20.08
CA LYS A 76 -16.82 -10.41 -21.00
C LYS A 76 -16.87 -11.90 -21.33
N LEU A 77 -17.99 -12.52 -20.97
CA LEU A 77 -18.24 -13.92 -21.26
C LEU A 77 -18.65 -14.09 -22.73
N SER A 78 -18.14 -15.16 -23.32
CA SER A 78 -18.52 -15.65 -24.64
C SER A 78 -19.78 -16.46 -24.44
N HIS A 79 -20.88 -15.96 -25.00
CA HIS A 79 -22.17 -16.62 -24.98
C HIS A 79 -22.16 -17.94 -25.77
#